data_AF-A0A969K9Z7-F1
#
_entry.id   AF-A0A969K9Z7-F1
#
_cell.length_a   1.000
_cell.length_b   1.000
_cell.length_c   1.000
_cell.angle_alpha   90.00
_cell.angle_beta   90.00
_cell.angle_gamma   90.00
#
_symmetry.space_group_name_H-M   'P 1'
#
loop_
_entity.id
_entity.type
_entity.pdbx_description
1 polymer ?
#
loop_
_entity_poly.entity_id
_entity_poly.type
_entity_poly.pdbx_seq_one_letter_code
_entity_poly.pdbx_strand_id
1 'polypeptide(L)'
;MPYGVDDFRKDLENLPLSLLEEVPLPGSDQTREALEALAREALMVRLYDLGYLSSGRAARLLKIPRWDFLDLLGRYHVSWFDDGADVFAESQHGQ
;
A
#
# COMPACT_ATOMS: atom_id res chain seq x y z
N MET A 1 10.50 3.31 11.46
CA MET A 1 11.19 4.03 10.37
C MET A 1 10.35 3.83 9.12
N PRO A 2 9.66 4.86 8.58
CA PRO A 2 8.97 4.71 7.31
C PRO A 2 10.01 4.48 6.20
N TYR A 3 9.73 3.53 5.31
CA TYR A 3 10.58 3.22 4.15
C TYR A 3 10.63 4.46 3.24
N GLY A 4 11.82 4.99 2.96
CA GLY A 4 11.99 6.23 2.21
C GLY A 4 11.57 6.09 0.73
N VAL A 5 10.96 7.15 0.19
CA VAL A 5 10.49 7.21 -1.20
C VAL A 5 11.64 7.03 -2.21
N ASP A 6 12.83 7.50 -1.85
CA ASP A 6 14.05 7.41 -2.66
C ASP A 6 14.60 5.97 -2.75
N ASP A 7 14.45 5.18 -1.68
CA ASP A 7 14.89 3.79 -1.65
C ASP A 7 14.03 2.94 -2.58
N PHE A 8 12.71 3.15 -2.59
CA PHE A 8 11.79 2.42 -3.46
C PHE A 8 11.99 2.71 -4.95
N ARG A 9 12.28 3.97 -5.30
CA ARG A 9 12.55 4.34 -6.70
C ARG A 9 13.81 3.64 -7.20
N LYS A 10 14.86 3.57 -6.37
CA LYS A 10 16.06 2.78 -6.66
C LYS A 10 15.78 1.28 -6.73
N ASP A 11 14.94 0.75 -5.86
CA ASP A 11 14.59 -0.66 -5.86
C ASP A 11 13.80 -1.05 -7.12
N LEU A 12 12.89 -0.19 -7.58
CA LEU A 12 12.17 -0.38 -8.84
C LEU A 12 13.08 -0.23 -10.07
N GLU A 13 13.96 0.78 -10.07
CA GLU A 13 14.91 1.00 -11.17
C GLU A 13 15.93 -0.14 -11.32
N ASN A 14 16.23 -0.84 -10.23
CA ASN A 14 17.12 -1.99 -10.21
C ASN A 14 16.41 -3.34 -10.12
N LEU A 15 15.07 -3.37 -10.17
CA LEU A 15 14.34 -4.63 -10.23
C LEU A 15 14.58 -5.23 -11.62
N PRO A 16 15.34 -6.33 -11.73
CA PRO A 16 15.54 -6.91 -13.04
C PRO A 16 14.17 -7.39 -13.54
N LEU A 17 13.79 -7.00 -14.76
CA LEU A 17 12.50 -7.40 -15.33
C LEU A 17 12.32 -8.92 -15.37
N SER A 18 13.43 -9.69 -15.38
CA SER A 18 13.43 -11.15 -15.26
C SER A 18 12.89 -11.67 -13.92
N LEU A 19 12.93 -10.88 -12.83
CA LEU A 19 12.36 -11.27 -11.55
C LEU A 19 10.83 -11.37 -11.59
N LEU A 20 10.18 -10.62 -12.48
CA LEU A 20 8.73 -10.68 -12.70
C LEU A 20 8.31 -11.94 -13.47
N GLU A 21 9.21 -12.51 -14.27
CA GLU A 21 8.96 -13.75 -15.02
C GLU A 21 9.05 -15.01 -14.14
N GLU A 22 9.76 -14.94 -13.00
CA GLU A 22 10.02 -16.08 -12.12
C GLU A 22 9.24 -16.10 -10.81
N VAL A 23 8.33 -15.15 -10.56
CA VAL A 23 7.47 -15.20 -9.35
C VAL A 23 6.61 -16.46 -9.44
N PRO A 24 6.85 -17.48 -8.60
CA PRO A 24 6.05 -18.69 -8.61
C PRO A 24 4.73 -18.32 -7.93
N LEU A 25 3.73 -17.98 -8.73
CA LEU A 25 2.38 -17.76 -8.23
C LEU A 25 1.85 -19.11 -7.74
N PRO A 26 1.41 -19.23 -6.46
CA PRO A 26 0.82 -20.46 -5.99
C PRO A 26 -0.43 -20.78 -6.81
N GLY A 27 -0.43 -21.92 -7.50
CA GLY A 27 -1.51 -22.37 -8.37
C GLY A 27 -1.30 -21.94 -9.82
N SER A 28 -0.94 -22.91 -10.66
CA SER A 28 -0.83 -22.81 -12.13
C SER A 28 -2.13 -22.46 -12.86
N ASP A 29 -3.21 -22.21 -12.12
CA ASP A 29 -4.54 -21.83 -12.60
C ASP A 29 -4.87 -20.34 -12.38
N GLN A 30 -3.97 -19.55 -11.78
CA GLN A 30 -4.19 -18.11 -11.71
C GLN A 30 -4.14 -17.50 -13.10
N THR A 31 -5.30 -17.01 -13.56
CA THR A 31 -5.44 -16.32 -14.84
C THR A 31 -4.60 -15.05 -14.82
N ARG A 32 -4.08 -14.63 -15.98
CA ARG A 32 -3.43 -13.32 -16.19
C ARG A 32 -4.18 -12.17 -15.51
N GLU A 33 -5.51 -12.23 -15.53
CA GLU A 33 -6.40 -11.26 -14.88
C GLU A 33 -6.21 -11.17 -13.37
N ALA A 34 -6.05 -12.31 -12.67
CA ALA A 34 -5.81 -12.34 -11.23
C ALA A 34 -4.47 -11.68 -10.87
N LEU A 35 -3.43 -11.93 -11.66
CA LEU A 35 -2.12 -11.29 -11.48
C LEU A 35 -2.21 -9.78 -11.72
N GLU A 36 -2.91 -9.35 -12.78
CA GLU A 36 -3.11 -7.94 -13.07
C GLU A 36 -3.94 -7.22 -12.00
N ALA A 37 -4.87 -7.92 -11.34
CA ALA A 37 -5.63 -7.40 -10.21
C ALA A 37 -4.72 -7.21 -8.98
N LEU A 38 -3.93 -8.22 -8.62
CA LEU A 38 -2.97 -8.16 -7.52
C LEU A 38 -1.94 -7.05 -7.72
N ALA A 39 -1.37 -6.93 -8.93
CA ALA A 39 -0.41 -5.89 -9.26
C ALA A 39 -1.02 -4.48 -9.12
N ARG A 40 -2.28 -4.31 -9.53
CA ARG A 40 -3.02 -3.04 -9.35
C ARG A 40 -3.24 -2.73 -7.88
N GLU A 41 -3.68 -3.70 -7.07
CA GLU A 41 -3.85 -3.51 -5.63
C GLU A 41 -2.54 -3.08 -4.97
N ALA A 42 -1.46 -3.84 -5.18
CA ALA A 42 -0.16 -3.58 -4.59
C ALA A 42 0.39 -2.19 -4.96
N LEU A 43 0.25 -1.79 -6.23
CA LEU A 43 0.68 -0.47 -6.68
C LEU A 43 -0.10 0.66 -6.00
N MET A 44 -1.43 0.53 -5.87
CA MET A 44 -2.26 1.56 -5.25
C MET A 44 -1.98 1.70 -3.75
N VAL A 45 -1.78 0.58 -3.06
CA VAL A 45 -1.35 0.57 -1.66
C VAL A 45 0.00 1.27 -1.51
N ARG A 46 0.96 0.94 -2.37
CA ARG A 46 2.30 1.52 -2.27
C ARG A 46 2.30 3.02 -2.55
N LEU A 47 1.56 3.47 -3.56
CA LEU A 47 1.44 4.90 -3.84
C LEU A 47 0.72 5.68 -2.72
N TYR A 48 -0.18 5.03 -1.99
CA TYR A 48 -0.77 5.62 -0.78
C TYR A 48 0.27 5.74 0.35
N ASP A 49 1.00 4.67 0.64
CA ASP A 49 2.03 4.61 1.68
C ASP A 49 3.15 5.65 1.45
N LEU A 50 3.52 5.88 0.18
CA LEU A 50 4.47 6.91 -0.22
C LEU A 50 3.89 8.35 -0.20
N GLY A 51 2.60 8.52 0.12
CA GLY A 51 1.94 9.83 0.17
C GLY A 51 1.55 10.41 -1.20
N TYR A 52 1.75 9.69 -2.30
CA TYR A 52 1.37 10.13 -3.66
C TYR A 52 -0.14 10.06 -3.92
N LEU A 53 -0.84 9.19 -3.20
CA LEU A 53 -2.29 9.06 -3.28
C LEU A 53 -2.92 9.20 -1.89
N SER A 54 -4.03 9.93 -1.80
CA SER A 54 -4.92 9.80 -0.64
C SER A 54 -5.70 8.48 -0.71
N SER A 55 -6.14 7.98 0.44
CA SER A 55 -6.93 6.75 0.53
C SER A 55 -8.19 6.81 -0.36
N GLY A 56 -8.83 7.99 -0.46
CA GLY A 56 -9.99 8.18 -1.32
C GLY A 56 -9.65 8.17 -2.81
N ARG A 57 -8.45 8.62 -3.21
CA ARG A 57 -8.01 8.57 -4.61
C ARG A 57 -7.61 7.15 -5.02
N ALA A 58 -6.90 6.42 -4.15
CA ALA A 58 -6.54 5.04 -4.39
C ALA A 58 -7.77 4.12 -4.50
N ALA A 59 -8.75 4.27 -3.59
CA ALA A 59 -10.02 3.53 -3.65
C ALA A 59 -10.78 3.75 -4.97
N ARG A 60 -10.86 5.01 -5.45
CA ARG A 60 -11.49 5.33 -6.74
C ARG A 60 -10.81 4.67 -7.93
N LEU A 61 -9.48 4.59 -7.93
CA LEU A 61 -8.71 3.95 -9.01
C LEU A 61 -8.92 2.43 -9.04
N LEU A 62 -9.10 1.81 -7.87
CA LEU A 62 -9.47 0.40 -7.73
C LEU A 62 -10.97 0.13 -7.92
N LYS A 63 -11.80 1.17 -8.04
CA LYS A 63 -13.26 1.08 -8.11
C LYS A 63 -13.89 0.35 -6.91
N ILE A 64 -13.28 0.50 -5.75
CA ILE A 64 -13.79 -0.04 -4.47
C ILE A 64 -14.21 1.12 -3.55
N PRO A 65 -15.13 0.87 -2.62
CA PRO A 65 -15.38 1.79 -1.52
C PRO A 65 -14.11 2.17 -0.73
N ARG A 66 -14.10 3.37 -0.15
CA ARG A 66 -12.95 3.84 0.66
C ARG A 66 -12.67 2.92 1.85
N TRP A 67 -13.69 2.38 2.48
CA TRP A 67 -13.54 1.49 3.63
C TRP A 67 -12.88 0.17 3.25
N ASP A 68 -13.21 -0.40 2.08
CA ASP A 68 -12.51 -1.57 1.52
C ASP A 68 -11.04 -1.28 1.24
N PHE A 69 -10.72 -0.08 0.78
CA PHE A 69 -9.32 0.31 0.60
C PHE A 69 -8.57 0.39 1.94
N LEU A 70 -9.19 0.90 3.01
CA LEU A 70 -8.56 0.93 4.33
C LEU A 70 -8.35 -0.48 4.90
N ASP A 71 -9.27 -1.41 4.64
CA ASP A 71 -9.10 -2.83 4.97
C ASP A 71 -7.95 -3.48 4.18
N LEU A 72 -7.86 -3.15 2.88
CA LEU A 72 -6.75 -3.56 2.00
C LEU A 72 -5.38 -3.13 2.54
N LEU A 73 -5.26 -1.94 3.15
CA LEU A 73 -3.99 -1.51 3.77
C LEU A 73 -3.53 -2.46 4.87
N GLY A 74 -4.46 -3.02 5.65
CA GLY A 74 -4.16 -4.02 6.68
C GLY A 74 -3.56 -5.31 6.10
N ARG A 75 -4.08 -5.78 4.95
CA ARG A 75 -3.55 -6.96 4.23
C ARG A 75 -2.11 -6.77 3.74
N TYR A 76 -1.72 -5.52 3.48
CA TYR A 76 -0.39 -5.15 3.02
C TYR A 76 0.50 -4.58 4.13
N HIS A 77 0.08 -4.65 5.39
CA HIS A 77 0.81 -4.15 6.55
C HIS A 77 1.18 -2.65 6.48
N VAL A 78 0.33 -1.85 5.85
CA VAL A 78 0.48 -0.39 5.79
C VAL A 78 -0.39 0.27 6.87
N SER A 79 0.22 1.09 7.73
CA SER A 79 -0.52 1.86 8.72
C SER A 79 -1.28 3.00 8.04
N TRP A 80 -2.56 3.16 8.40
CA TRP A 80 -3.37 4.32 8.02
C TRP A 80 -3.71 5.21 9.20
N PHE A 81 -3.21 4.87 10.40
CA PHE A 81 -3.32 5.72 11.58
C PHE A 81 -2.32 6.86 11.46
N ASP A 82 -2.82 8.08 11.57
CA ASP A 82 -2.02 9.27 11.65
C ASP A 82 -1.47 9.39 13.08
N ASP A 83 -0.18 9.08 13.27
CA ASP A 83 0.52 9.25 14.55
C ASP A 83 0.60 10.75 14.96
N GLY A 84 0.13 11.67 14.11
CA GLY A 84 0.06 13.11 14.36
C GLY A 84 -1.13 13.60 15.18
N ALA A 85 -2.09 12.73 15.54
CA ALA A 85 -3.04 13.06 16.59
C ALA A 85 -2.31 12.93 17.93
N ASP A 86 -1.82 14.05 18.44
CA ASP A 86 -1.15 14.19 19.73
C ASP A 86 -2.06 13.71 20.90
N VAL A 87 -2.12 12.40 21.10
CA VAL A 87 -2.89 11.75 22.20
C VAL A 87 -2.27 12.03 23.57
N PHE A 88 -1.18 12.81 23.63
CA PHE A 88 -0.51 13.18 24.88
C PHE A 88 -0.94 14.54 25.44
N ALA A 89 -1.67 15.37 24.68
CA ALA A 89 -2.12 16.69 25.14
C ALA A 89 -3.28 16.66 26.15
N GLU A 90 -4.02 15.55 26.28
CA GLU A 90 -5.19 15.46 27.17
C GLU A 90 -4.86 15.00 28.62
N SER A 91 -3.60 14.67 28.91
CA SER A 91 -3.21 14.10 30.22
C SER A 91 -2.71 15.11 31.27
N GLN A 92 -2.77 16.42 31.00
CA GLN A 92 -2.23 17.46 31.89
C GLN A 92 -3.29 18.44 32.47
N HIS A 93 -4.58 18.22 32.26
CA HIS A 93 -5.64 19.09 32.82
C HIS A 93 -6.49 18.42 33.93
N GLY A 94 -5.84 17.60 34.76
CA GLY A 94 -6.47 17.00 35.92
C GLY A 94 -5.56 17.01 37.15
N GLN A 95 -5.26 18.20 37.69
CA GLN A 95 -4.96 18.42 39.11
C GLN A 95 -5.52 19.77 39.56
#